data_AF-A0A933LCQ9-F1
#
_entry.id   AF-A0A933LCQ9-F1
#
_cell.length_a   1.000
_cell.length_b   1.000
_cell.length_c   1.000
_cell.angle_alpha   90.00
_cell.angle_beta   90.00
_cell.angle_gamma   90.00
#
_symmetry.space_group_name_H-M   'P 1'
#
loop_
_entity.id
_entity.type
_entity.pdbx_description
1 polymer ?
#
loop_
_entity_poly.entity_id
_entity_poly.type
_entity_poly.pdbx_seq_one_letter_code
_entity_poly.pdbx_strand_id
1 'polypeptide(L)' 'MTINDGDATLASDGCRLLTIDAAADFLAISRGAVYHLLDRGEVTSIHIGRSRRIALAELRRFVAKSGHMPFTVAS' A
#
# COMPACT_ATOMS: atom_id res chain seq x y z
N MET A 1 -22.49 -4.46 -21.59
CA MET A 1 -21.58 -3.34 -21.25
C MET A 1 -21.51 -3.29 -19.73
N THR A 2 -20.79 -4.23 -19.12
CA THR A 2 -20.58 -4.24 -17.66
C THR A 2 -19.16 -3.74 -17.46
N ILE A 3 -19.05 -2.48 -17.06
CA ILE A 3 -17.77 -1.95 -16.58
C ILE A 3 -17.54 -2.66 -15.26
N ASN A 4 -16.54 -3.52 -15.20
CA ASN A 4 -16.22 -4.27 -13.99
C ASN A 4 -15.67 -3.27 -12.96
N ASP A 5 -16.49 -2.88 -11.97
CA ASP A 5 -16.17 -1.88 -10.95
C ASP A 5 -14.84 -2.18 -10.21
N GLY A 6 -14.44 -3.46 -10.17
CA GLY A 6 -13.19 -3.92 -9.57
C GLY A 6 -11.89 -3.54 -10.30
N ASP A 7 -11.94 -3.08 -11.55
CA ASP A 7 -10.77 -2.54 -12.27
C ASP A 7 -10.55 -1.05 -11.95
N ALA A 8 -11.64 -0.29 -11.79
CA ALA A 8 -11.59 1.15 -11.50
C ALA A 8 -11.00 1.46 -10.11
N THR A 9 -11.15 0.54 -9.15
CA THR A 9 -10.56 0.71 -7.81
C THR A 9 -9.03 0.72 -7.92
N LEU A 10 -8.44 -0.22 -8.66
CA LEU A 10 -6.97 -0.32 -8.84
C LEU A 10 -6.39 0.94 -9.48
N ALA A 11 -7.12 1.57 -10.42
CA ALA A 11 -6.73 2.82 -11.04
C ALA A 11 -6.78 4.02 -10.06
N SER A 12 -7.77 4.04 -9.16
CA SER A 12 -7.96 5.12 -8.17
C SER A 12 -6.99 5.00 -6.99
N ASP A 13 -6.58 3.77 -6.66
CA ASP A 13 -5.64 3.45 -5.57
C ASP A 13 -4.20 3.88 -5.87
N GLY A 14 -3.85 4.08 -7.14
CA GLY A 14 -2.55 4.61 -7.57
C GLY A 14 -2.26 6.03 -7.06
N CYS A 15 -3.31 6.82 -6.81
CA CYS A 15 -3.20 8.19 -6.30
C CYS A 15 -3.28 8.29 -4.78
N ARG A 16 -3.61 7.20 -4.07
CA ARG A 16 -3.81 7.24 -2.61
C ARG A 16 -2.47 7.14 -1.88
N LEU A 17 -2.16 8.20 -1.15
CA LEU A 17 -0.92 8.33 -0.37
C LEU A 17 -1.17 8.16 1.13
N LEU A 18 -0.57 7.12 1.71
CA LEU A 18 -0.67 6.79 3.11
C LEU A 18 0.50 7.37 3.91
N THR A 19 0.24 7.71 5.18
CA THR A 19 1.29 7.99 6.16
C THR A 19 1.93 6.67 6.61
N ILE A 20 3.04 6.75 7.36
CA ILE A 20 3.68 5.57 7.96
C ILE A 20 2.71 4.82 8.88
N ASP A 21 1.90 5.57 9.64
CA ASP A 21 0.93 5.00 10.58
C ASP A 21 -0.17 4.22 9.83
N ALA A 22 -0.74 4.81 8.78
CA ALA A 22 -1.74 4.16 7.95
C ALA A 22 -1.18 2.97 7.16
N ALA A 23 0.09 3.01 6.78
CA ALA A 23 0.75 1.86 6.13
C ALA A 23 1.00 0.70 7.12
N ALA A 24 1.34 1.03 8.37
CA ALA A 24 1.51 0.05 9.43
C ALA A 24 0.19 -0.67 9.74
N ASP A 25 -0.90 0.11 9.83
CA ASP A 25 -2.27 -0.41 9.98
C ASP A 25 -2.66 -1.30 8.79
N PHE A 26 -2.44 -0.83 7.56
CA PHE A 26 -2.75 -1.58 6.34
C PHE A 26 -2.05 -2.95 6.27
N LEU A 27 -0.78 -3.00 6.69
CA LEU A 27 0.01 -4.24 6.68
C LEU A 27 -0.15 -5.07 7.96
N ALA A 28 -0.88 -4.58 8.97
CA ALA A 28 -0.96 -5.16 10.30
C ALA A 28 0.42 -5.42 10.95
N ILE A 29 1.35 -4.48 10.81
CA ILE A 29 2.71 -4.55 11.39
C ILE A 29 3.06 -3.30 12.20
N SER A 30 4.16 -3.35 12.94
CA SER A 30 4.64 -2.18 13.67
C SER A 30 5.22 -1.11 12.74
N ARG A 31 5.22 0.15 13.18
CA ARG A 31 5.89 1.26 12.46
C ARG A 31 7.38 0.99 12.23
N GLY A 32 8.05 0.36 13.20
CA GLY A 32 9.46 -0.04 13.05
C GLY A 32 9.67 -1.03 11.91
N ALA A 33 8.76 -2.00 11.76
CA ALA A 33 8.78 -2.93 10.63
C ALA A 33 8.55 -2.19 9.29
N VAL A 34 7.64 -1.22 9.24
CA VAL A 34 7.49 -0.36 8.04
C VAL A 34 8.79 0.36 7.71
N TYR A 35 9.48 0.95 8.70
CA TYR A 35 10.78 1.58 8.47
C TYR A 35 11.84 0.58 7.96
N HIS A 36 11.87 -0.65 8.46
CA HIS A 36 12.76 -1.69 7.93
C HIS A 36 12.47 -2.04 6.47
N LEU A 37 11.18 -2.10 6.06
CA LEU A 37 10.82 -2.32 4.65
C LEU A 37 11.29 -1.18 3.75
N LEU A 38 11.18 0.06 4.23
CA LEU A 38 11.64 1.25 3.52
C LEU A 38 13.17 1.30 3.41
N ASP A 39 13.88 0.98 4.51
CA ASP A 39 15.34 0.95 4.58
C ASP A 39 15.92 -0.13 3.65
N ARG A 40 15.26 -1.29 3.58
CA ARG A 40 15.61 -2.39 2.66
C ARG A 40 15.20 -2.15 1.21
N GLY A 41 14.46 -1.08 0.91
CA GLY A 41 13.95 -0.78 -0.43
C GLY A 41 12.86 -1.75 -0.92
N GLU A 42 12.23 -2.50 -0.02
CA GLU A 42 11.14 -3.43 -0.36
C GLU A 42 9.82 -2.70 -0.64
N VAL A 43 9.66 -1.53 -0.04
CA VAL A 43 8.55 -0.60 -0.27
C VAL A 43 9.14 0.77 -0.59
N THR A 44 8.60 1.45 -1.61
CA THR A 44 9.04 2.81 -1.96
C THR A 44 8.19 3.87 -1.27
N SER A 45 8.77 5.06 -1.06
CA SER A 45 8.07 6.19 -0.46
C SER A 45 8.49 7.49 -1.13
N ILE A 46 7.64 8.50 -1.05
CA ILE A 46 7.91 9.87 -1.50
C ILE A 46 7.92 10.81 -0.30
N HIS A 47 8.69 11.88 -0.40
CA HIS A 47 8.63 12.98 0.56
C HIS A 47 7.77 14.10 -0.01
N ILE A 48 6.79 14.54 0.75
CA ILE A 48 6.00 15.75 0.49
C ILE A 48 6.30 16.73 1.61
N GLY A 49 7.20 17.68 1.34
CA GLY A 49 7.81 18.51 2.36
C GLY A 49 8.53 17.67 3.41
N ARG A 50 8.15 17.81 4.68
CA ARG A 50 8.69 17.03 5.81
C ARG A 50 7.97 15.69 6.03
N SER A 51 6.86 15.44 5.32
CA SER A 51 6.05 14.25 5.51
C SER A 51 6.45 13.16 4.53
N ARG A 52 6.70 11.94 5.04
CA ARG A 52 6.87 10.75 4.21
C ARG A 52 5.51 10.13 3.87
N ARG A 53 5.34 9.73 2.61
CA ARG A 53 4.12 9.12 2.08
C ARG A 53 4.43 7.86 1.28
N ILE A 54 3.56 6.87 1.38
CA ILE A 54 3.66 5.59 0.66
C ILE A 54 2.42 5.46 -0.22
N ALA A 55 2.60 5.14 -1.49
CA ALA A 55 1.47 4.85 -2.36
C ALA A 55 0.80 3.54 -1.95
N LEU A 56 -0.53 3.53 -1.82
CA LEU A 56 -1.29 2.32 -1.49
C LEU A 56 -1.05 1.21 -2.52
N ALA A 57 -0.96 1.57 -3.80
CA ALA A 57 -0.62 0.64 -4.87
C ALA A 57 0.71 -0.09 -4.62
N GLU A 58 1.69 0.58 -4.01
CA GLU A 58 2.99 -0.03 -3.74
C GLU A 58 2.96 -0.98 -2.55
N LEU A 59 2.16 -0.71 -1.53
CA LEU A 59 1.90 -1.67 -0.44
C LEU A 59 1.18 -2.92 -0.97
N ARG A 60 0.20 -2.75 -1.86
CA ARG A 60 -0.48 -3.89 -2.50
C ARG A 60 0.47 -4.71 -3.35
N ARG A 61 1.36 -4.07 -4.10
CA ARG A 61 2.40 -4.75 -4.88
C ARG A 61 3.37 -5.53 -3.98
N PHE A 62 3.75 -4.97 -2.84
CA PHE A 62 4.56 -5.67 -1.84
C PHE A 62 3.86 -6.93 -1.30
N VAL A 63 2.57 -6.83 -0.95
CA VAL A 63 1.76 -7.97 -0.48
C VAL A 63 1.64 -9.05 -1.56
N ALA A 64 1.31 -8.64 -2.80
CA ALA A 64 1.19 -9.56 -3.94
C ALA A 64 2.51 -10.28 -4.26
N LYS A 65 3.65 -9.58 -4.16
CA LYS A 65 5.00 -10.17 -4.35
C LYS A 65 5.33 -11.20 -3.27
N SER A 66 4.83 -10.99 -2.05
CA SER A 66 5.09 -11.88 -0.90
C SER A 66 4.28 -13.18 -0.94
N GLY A 67 3.43 -13.39 -1.96
CA GLY A 67 2.60 -14.58 -2.11
C GLY A 67 1.40 -14.64 -1.16
N HIS A 68 1.24 -13.63 -0.31
CA HIS A 68 0.04 -13.47 0.51
C HIS A 68 -1.01 -12.75 -0.34
N MET A 69 -1.98 -13.47 -0.90
CA MET A 69 -3.19 -12.83 -1.43
C MET A 69 -3.86 -12.09 -0.26
N PRO A 70 -4.14 -10.77 -0.38
CA PRO A 70 -4.95 -10.10 0.62
C PRO A 70 -6.34 -10.73 0.58
N PHE A 71 -6.83 -11.16 1.72
CA PHE A 71 -8.17 -11.70 1.90
C PHE A 71 -9.18 -10.70 1.30
N THR A 72 -9.81 -11.08 0.20
CA THR A 72 -10.92 -10.35 -0.40
C THR A 72 -12.06 -10.28 0.61
N VAL A 73 -12.26 -9.12 1.23
CA VAL A 73 -13.54 -8.82 1.87
C VAL A 73 -14.50 -8.46 0.73
N ALA A 74 -15.27 -9.46 0.33
CA ALA A 74 -16.51 -9.23 -0.39
C ALA A 74 -17.53 -8.66 0.62
N SER A 75 -18.03 -7.46 0.36
CA SER A 75 -19.30 -6.95 0.88
C SER A 75 -19.88 -6.00 -0.14
#